data_AF-A0A819T7M4-F1
#
_entry.id   AF-A0A819T7M4-F1
#
_cell.length_a   1.000
_cell.length_b   1.000
_cell.length_c   1.000
_cell.angle_alpha   90.00
_cell.angle_beta   90.00
_cell.angle_gamma   90.00
#
_symmetry.space_group_name_H-M   'P 1'
#
loop_
_entity.id
_entity.type
_entity.pdbx_description
1 polymer ?
#
loop_
_entity_poly.entity_id
_entity_poly.type
_entity_poly.pdbx_seq_one_letter_code
_entity_poly.pdbx_strand_id
1 'polypeptide(L)'
;MKCPQVKQFRANLTKFLLSPACQVNPQSRKFLTSTNFPPLNPAQRSTIYGHAPNNNSTHHTSPSNIYQWTTNSLVHKIDGLVNSMNQMNVLMEKIVNKNEKFENFMKEKMLNDDIITNKIDDLIKSNHNQTINIAQHEIKVTRYENAFMKIVFPLLDEISLFLSNSNLDKYGGTLDADFK
;
A
#
# COMPACT_ATOMS: atom_id res chain seq x y z
N MET A 1 4.65 13.63 18.14
CA MET A 1 3.50 13.71 17.21
C MET A 1 2.94 12.31 17.01
N LYS A 2 1.66 12.05 17.29
CA LYS A 2 1.06 10.70 17.23
C LYS A 2 0.41 10.51 15.85
N CYS A 3 0.90 9.56 15.05
CA CYS A 3 0.36 9.24 13.72
C CYS A 3 -1.18 8.99 13.80
N PRO A 4 -1.99 9.74 13.02
CA PRO A 4 -3.46 9.63 13.07
C PRO A 4 -3.98 8.23 12.74
N GLN A 5 -3.33 7.54 11.79
CA GLN A 5 -3.71 6.18 11.38
C GLN A 5 -3.48 5.15 12.50
N VAL A 6 -2.37 5.26 13.24
CA VAL A 6 -2.08 4.38 14.39
C VAL A 6 -3.07 4.63 15.53
N LYS A 7 -3.46 5.89 15.74
CA LYS A 7 -4.48 6.25 16.74
C LYS A 7 -5.85 5.65 16.38
N GLN A 8 -6.23 5.71 15.10
CA GLN A 8 -7.50 5.16 14.61
C GLN A 8 -7.51 3.62 14.63
N PHE A 9 -6.42 2.98 14.25
CA PHE A 9 -6.29 1.52 14.34
C PHE A 9 -6.41 1.03 15.78
N ARG A 10 -5.68 1.66 16.73
CA ARG A 10 -5.79 1.32 18.15
C ARG A 10 -7.20 1.54 18.69
N ALA A 11 -7.84 2.65 18.33
CA ALA A 11 -9.21 2.93 18.76
C ALA A 11 -10.21 1.88 18.23
N ASN A 12 -10.08 1.47 16.97
CA ASN A 12 -10.94 0.45 16.36
C ASN A 12 -10.70 -0.93 16.95
N LEU A 13 -9.44 -1.30 17.20
CA LEU A 13 -9.08 -2.58 17.83
C LEU A 13 -9.62 -2.66 19.27
N THR A 14 -9.42 -1.59 20.06
CA THR A 14 -9.96 -1.51 21.42
C THR A 14 -11.48 -1.57 21.43
N LYS A 15 -12.16 -0.86 20.51
CA LYS A 15 -13.61 -0.90 20.37
C LYS A 15 -14.12 -2.29 20.00
N PHE A 16 -13.39 -3.03 19.17
CA PHE A 16 -13.74 -4.39 18.76
C PHE A 16 -13.58 -5.41 19.90
N LEU A 17 -12.49 -5.33 20.66
CA LEU A 17 -12.21 -6.23 21.78
C LEU A 17 -13.15 -6.01 22.97
N LEU A 18 -13.55 -4.74 23.20
CA LEU A 18 -14.47 -4.38 24.28
C LEU A 18 -15.95 -4.44 23.85
N SER A 19 -16.24 -4.76 22.59
CA SER A 19 -17.62 -4.88 22.13
C SER A 19 -18.24 -6.17 22.70
N PRO A 20 -19.42 -6.10 23.35
CA PRO A 20 -20.07 -7.26 23.96
C PRO A 20 -20.44 -8.38 22.97
N ALA A 21 -20.37 -8.11 21.65
CA ALA A 21 -20.54 -9.12 20.60
C ALA A 21 -19.40 -10.16 20.54
N CYS A 22 -18.21 -9.88 21.10
CA CYS A 22 -17.13 -10.88 21.19
C CYS A 22 -17.32 -11.90 22.33
N GLN A 23 -18.27 -11.69 23.25
CA GLN A 23 -18.52 -12.62 24.37
C GLN A 23 -19.66 -13.60 24.12
N VAL A 24 -20.36 -13.52 22.98
CA VAL A 24 -21.49 -14.41 22.70
C VAL A 24 -21.37 -14.96 21.29
N ASN A 25 -21.14 -16.28 21.21
CA ASN A 25 -21.34 -17.17 20.06
C ASN A 25 -20.08 -17.53 19.20
N PRO A 26 -19.52 -18.76 19.33
CA PRO A 26 -18.34 -19.20 18.58
C PRO A 26 -18.57 -19.60 17.10
N GLN A 27 -19.79 -19.50 16.56
CA GLN A 27 -20.14 -20.24 15.32
C GLN A 27 -20.39 -19.43 14.04
N SER A 28 -19.98 -18.17 13.94
CA SER A 28 -20.09 -17.46 12.65
C SER A 28 -18.87 -16.59 12.32
N ARG A 29 -17.74 -17.25 12.03
CA ARG A 29 -16.69 -16.61 11.23
C ARG A 29 -16.62 -17.26 9.86
N LYS A 30 -17.47 -16.80 8.94
CA LYS A 30 -17.16 -16.88 7.51
C LYS A 30 -16.03 -15.89 7.25
N PHE A 31 -14.80 -16.37 7.35
CA PHE A 31 -13.69 -15.69 6.69
C PHE A 31 -13.89 -15.87 5.18
N LEU A 32 -13.93 -14.76 4.44
CA LEU A 32 -13.72 -14.79 2.99
C LEU A 32 -12.26 -15.18 2.74
N THR A 33 -11.98 -16.47 2.74
CA THR A 33 -10.67 -17.01 2.34
C THR A 33 -10.70 -17.28 0.84
N SER A 34 -9.89 -16.50 0.12
CA SER A 34 -9.45 -16.80 -1.25
C SER A 34 -9.00 -18.27 -1.36
N THR A 35 -9.51 -18.93 -2.39
CA THR A 35 -9.33 -20.35 -2.73
C THR A 35 -7.89 -20.66 -3.09
N ASN A 36 -7.22 -21.57 -2.36
CA ASN A 36 -6.19 -22.52 -2.85
C ASN A 36 -5.52 -23.35 -1.72
N PHE A 37 -6.32 -23.98 -0.84
CA PHE A 37 -5.81 -25.04 0.04
C PHE A 37 -6.76 -26.25 -0.02
N PRO A 38 -6.25 -27.49 -0.09
CA PRO A 38 -7.10 -28.68 -0.11
C PRO A 38 -7.82 -28.84 1.24
N PRO A 39 -9.09 -29.26 1.25
CA PRO A 39 -9.84 -29.43 2.50
C PRO A 39 -9.32 -30.65 3.27
N LEU A 40 -8.98 -30.45 4.54
CA LEU A 40 -8.78 -31.55 5.49
C LEU A 40 -10.12 -32.27 5.72
N ASN A 41 -10.11 -33.57 5.44
CA ASN A 41 -11.24 -34.48 5.52
C ASN A 41 -11.85 -34.48 6.95
N PRO A 42 -13.16 -34.23 7.13
CA PRO A 42 -13.81 -34.21 8.44
C PRO A 42 -14.17 -35.61 8.98
N ALA A 43 -13.63 -36.68 8.40
CA ALA A 43 -13.90 -38.05 8.82
C ALA A 43 -12.98 -38.51 9.95
N GLN A 44 -13.11 -37.93 11.14
CA GLN A 44 -12.69 -38.56 12.41
C GLN A 44 -13.31 -37.82 13.60
N ARG A 45 -14.61 -37.55 13.51
CA ARG A 45 -15.41 -37.06 14.63
C ARG A 45 -16.28 -38.23 15.13
N SER A 46 -15.80 -38.85 16.20
CA SER A 46 -16.58 -39.55 17.23
C SER A 46 -17.78 -40.40 16.77
N THR A 47 -17.62 -41.72 16.78
CA THR A 47 -18.71 -42.67 17.06
C THR A 47 -18.38 -43.45 18.32
N ILE A 48 -18.73 -42.86 19.47
CA ILE A 48 -19.04 -43.60 20.69
C ILE A 48 -20.51 -43.98 20.57
N TYR A 49 -20.83 -45.16 20.05
CA TYR A 49 -22.11 -45.83 20.29
C TYR A 49 -21.88 -47.33 20.22
N GLY A 50 -22.26 -48.01 21.30
CA GLY A 50 -21.87 -49.38 21.59
C GLY A 50 -22.59 -50.43 20.78
N HIS A 51 -21.95 -51.60 20.71
CA HIS A 51 -22.59 -52.89 20.51
C HIS A 51 -21.87 -53.94 21.36
N ALA A 52 -22.58 -54.48 22.36
CA ALA A 52 -22.42 -55.88 22.73
C ALA A 52 -23.25 -56.70 21.73
N PRO A 53 -22.82 -57.94 21.42
CA PRO A 53 -23.60 -59.07 21.91
C PRO A 53 -22.77 -60.28 22.37
N ASN A 54 -23.10 -60.70 23.59
CA ASN A 54 -23.37 -62.06 24.08
C ASN A 54 -22.56 -63.31 23.63
N ASN A 55 -22.07 -64.01 24.66
CA ASN A 55 -22.09 -65.47 24.92
C ASN A 55 -21.20 -66.45 24.12
N ASN A 56 -20.15 -67.01 24.76
CA ASN A 56 -20.22 -68.32 25.46
C ASN A 56 -18.85 -68.83 25.97
N SER A 57 -18.84 -69.38 27.20
CA SER A 57 -18.00 -70.48 27.73
C SER A 57 -16.48 -70.25 27.86
N THR A 58 -15.71 -70.67 28.89
CA THR A 58 -15.85 -71.64 29.98
C THR A 58 -14.78 -71.28 31.04
N HIS A 59 -15.01 -71.65 32.31
CA HIS A 59 -14.06 -71.62 33.43
C HIS A 59 -12.60 -71.95 33.07
N HIS A 60 -11.63 -71.24 33.65
CA HIS A 60 -10.48 -71.83 34.37
C HIS A 60 -9.82 -70.80 35.29
N THR A 61 -9.73 -71.18 36.56
CA THR A 61 -9.00 -70.54 37.66
C THR A 61 -7.48 -70.70 37.51
N SER A 62 -6.70 -69.63 37.72
CA SER A 62 -5.50 -69.65 38.56
C SER A 62 -4.98 -68.24 38.87
N PRO A 63 -4.27 -68.07 40.01
CA PRO A 63 -4.00 -66.78 40.63
C PRO A 63 -2.62 -66.20 40.29
N SER A 64 -2.43 -64.94 40.67
CA SER A 64 -1.18 -64.21 40.91
C SER A 64 -0.63 -63.34 39.77
N ASN A 65 -0.29 -62.11 40.19
CA ASN A 65 0.58 -61.12 39.56
C ASN A 65 0.01 -60.51 38.27
N ILE A 66 -0.11 -59.20 38.11
CA ILE A 66 0.76 -58.11 38.51
C ILE A 66 -0.15 -56.89 38.68
N TYR A 67 0.10 -56.07 39.68
CA TYR A 67 -0.42 -54.70 39.79
C TYR A 67 -0.38 -54.04 38.41
N GLN A 68 -1.52 -54.01 37.72
CA GLN A 68 -1.67 -53.21 36.53
C GLN A 68 -1.83 -51.79 37.06
N TRP A 69 -0.68 -51.13 37.26
CA TRP A 69 -0.63 -49.69 37.44
C TRP A 69 -1.45 -49.12 36.30
N THR A 70 -2.64 -48.64 36.63
CA THR A 70 -3.43 -47.81 35.75
C THR A 70 -2.46 -46.77 35.21
N THR A 71 -2.16 -46.86 33.92
CA THR A 71 -1.34 -45.88 33.21
C THR A 71 -1.90 -44.52 33.56
N ASN A 72 -1.10 -43.79 34.32
CA ASN A 72 -1.55 -42.76 35.22
C ASN A 72 -2.11 -41.62 34.34
N SER A 73 -3.44 -41.43 34.26
CA SER A 73 -4.02 -40.44 33.31
C SER A 73 -3.51 -39.02 33.58
N LEU A 74 -3.01 -38.78 34.80
CA LEU A 74 -2.29 -37.59 35.20
C LEU A 74 -0.99 -37.40 34.40
N VAL A 75 -0.22 -38.47 34.19
CA VAL A 75 1.02 -38.45 33.39
C VAL A 75 0.73 -38.10 31.94
N HIS A 76 -0.29 -38.71 31.33
CA HIS A 76 -0.71 -38.35 29.97
C HIS A 76 -1.20 -36.89 29.83
N LYS A 77 -1.86 -36.36 30.86
CA LYS A 77 -2.26 -34.94 30.90
C LYS A 77 -1.06 -34.01 31.06
N ILE A 78 -0.06 -34.39 31.87
CA ILE A 78 1.19 -33.65 32.03
C ILE A 78 1.97 -33.65 30.71
N ASP A 79 2.11 -34.79 30.05
CA ASP A 79 2.77 -34.89 28.74
C ASP A 79 2.06 -34.03 27.68
N GLY A 80 0.72 -34.06 27.66
CA GLY A 80 -0.09 -33.20 26.79
C GLY A 80 0.09 -31.71 27.07
N LEU A 81 0.22 -31.33 28.34
CA LEU A 81 0.50 -29.95 28.76
C LEU A 81 1.90 -29.51 28.32
N VAL A 82 2.92 -30.34 28.55
CA VAL A 82 4.31 -30.06 28.14
C VAL A 82 4.39 -29.88 26.62
N ASN A 83 3.74 -30.75 25.85
CA ASN A 83 3.67 -30.59 24.40
C ASN A 83 2.96 -29.31 23.97
N SER A 84 1.86 -28.94 24.65
CA SER A 84 1.14 -27.69 24.36
C SER A 84 1.98 -26.45 24.69
N MET A 85 2.73 -26.48 25.78
CA MET A 85 3.65 -25.40 26.15
C MET A 85 4.82 -25.27 25.16
N ASN A 86 5.37 -26.40 24.68
CA ASN A 86 6.38 -26.38 23.62
C ASN A 86 5.84 -25.80 22.31
N GLN A 87 4.63 -26.18 21.90
CA GLN A 87 3.99 -25.60 20.73
C GLN A 87 3.73 -24.10 20.90
N MET A 88 3.33 -23.67 22.10
CA MET A 88 3.15 -22.27 22.42
C MET A 88 4.46 -21.49 22.30
N ASN A 89 5.58 -22.02 22.80
CA ASN A 89 6.90 -21.39 22.63
C ASN A 89 7.28 -21.23 21.16
N VAL A 90 7.06 -22.27 20.33
CA VAL A 90 7.32 -22.20 18.89
C VAL A 90 6.44 -21.14 18.21
N LEU A 91 5.18 -21.01 18.61
CA LEU A 91 4.29 -19.96 18.10
C LEU A 91 4.73 -18.57 18.56
N MET A 92 5.17 -18.43 19.82
CA MET A 92 5.66 -17.18 20.39
C MET A 92 6.90 -16.69 19.61
N GLU A 93 7.84 -17.58 19.32
CA GLU A 93 9.03 -17.28 18.53
C GLU A 93 8.68 -16.80 17.11
N LYS A 94 7.71 -17.47 16.46
CA LYS A 94 7.19 -17.04 15.15
C LYS A 94 6.53 -15.66 15.22
N ILE A 95 5.82 -15.34 16.30
CA ILE A 95 5.19 -14.02 16.48
C ILE A 95 6.26 -12.95 16.65
N VAL A 96 7.29 -13.20 17.45
CA VAL A 96 8.41 -12.27 17.66
C VAL A 96 9.10 -11.94 16.33
N ASN A 97 9.42 -12.97 15.54
CA ASN A 97 10.06 -12.78 14.22
C ASN A 97 9.16 -11.99 13.25
N LYS A 98 7.86 -12.31 13.19
CA LYS A 98 6.91 -11.57 12.36
C LYS A 98 6.76 -10.11 12.81
N ASN A 99 6.78 -9.86 14.12
CA ASN A 99 6.69 -8.52 14.67
C ASN A 99 7.92 -7.69 14.31
N GLU A 100 9.13 -8.26 14.40
CA GLU A 100 10.36 -7.60 13.98
C GLU A 100 10.33 -7.19 12.49
N LYS A 101 9.88 -8.10 11.61
CA LYS A 101 9.71 -7.80 10.19
C LYS A 101 8.70 -6.68 9.93
N PHE A 102 7.61 -6.67 10.70
CA PHE A 102 6.62 -5.61 10.61
C PHE A 102 7.16 -4.25 11.06
N GLU A 103 7.91 -4.20 12.16
CA GLU A 103 8.57 -2.97 12.62
C GLU A 103 9.56 -2.44 11.59
N ASN A 104 10.34 -3.32 10.97
CA ASN A 104 11.27 -2.94 9.89
C ASN A 104 10.54 -2.41 8.66
N PHE A 105 9.45 -3.07 8.25
CA PHE A 105 8.60 -2.60 7.17
C PHE A 105 8.01 -1.21 7.47
N MET A 106 7.54 -0.98 8.71
CA MET A 106 6.98 0.32 9.10
C MET A 106 8.03 1.43 9.03
N LYS A 107 9.27 1.17 9.47
CA LYS A 107 10.37 2.13 9.38
C LYS A 107 10.72 2.47 7.92
N GLU A 108 10.84 1.44 7.08
CA GLU A 108 11.13 1.62 5.65
C GLU A 108 10.01 2.40 4.95
N LYS A 109 8.75 2.08 5.27
CA LYS A 109 7.59 2.76 4.71
C LYS A 109 7.56 4.24 5.09
N MET A 110 7.83 4.57 6.37
CA MET A 110 7.90 5.96 6.81
C MET A 110 9.02 6.73 6.11
N LEU A 111 10.22 6.14 5.97
CA LEU A 111 11.32 6.77 5.24
C LEU A 111 10.95 7.05 3.78
N ASN A 112 10.32 6.08 3.11
CA ASN A 112 9.88 6.25 1.72
C ASN A 112 8.79 7.32 1.58
N ASP A 113 7.87 7.40 2.53
CA ASP A 113 6.82 8.44 2.53
C ASP A 113 7.42 9.84 2.72
N ASP A 114 8.45 9.99 3.56
CA ASP A 114 9.19 11.26 3.71
C ASP A 114 9.91 11.64 2.40
N ILE A 115 10.55 10.69 1.73
CA ILE A 115 11.20 10.92 0.42
C ILE A 115 10.17 11.37 -0.63
N ILE A 116 9.00 10.72 -0.67
CA ILE A 116 7.92 11.09 -1.61
C ILE A 116 7.42 12.50 -1.30
N THR A 117 7.21 12.82 -0.02
CA THR A 117 6.76 14.16 0.40
C THR A 117 7.73 15.24 -0.03
N ASN A 118 9.03 15.04 0.18
CA ASN A 118 10.06 15.99 -0.26
C ASN A 118 10.05 16.18 -1.79
N LYS A 119 9.92 15.10 -2.56
CA LYS A 119 9.82 15.20 -4.03
C LYS A 119 8.59 15.97 -4.50
N ILE A 120 7.46 15.82 -3.81
CA ILE A 120 6.24 16.58 -4.10
C ILE A 120 6.46 18.06 -3.81
N ASP A 121 7.07 18.40 -2.68
CA ASP A 121 7.36 19.80 -2.31
C ASP A 121 8.31 20.47 -3.31
N ASP A 122 9.33 19.76 -3.78
CA ASP A 122 10.25 20.24 -4.82
C ASP A 122 9.53 20.45 -6.16
N LEU A 123 8.61 19.55 -6.52
CA LEU A 123 7.78 19.68 -7.72
C LEU A 123 6.88 20.92 -7.63
N ILE A 124 6.26 21.16 -6.47
CA ILE A 124 5.40 22.33 -6.22
C ILE A 124 6.21 23.62 -6.39
N LYS A 125 7.40 23.70 -5.79
CA LYS A 125 8.30 24.85 -5.92
C LYS A 125 8.72 25.08 -7.37
N SER A 126 9.12 24.02 -8.07
CA SER A 126 9.52 24.07 -9.48
C SER A 126 8.38 24.57 -10.36
N ASN A 127 7.16 24.05 -10.17
CA ASN A 127 5.97 24.47 -10.90
C ASN A 127 5.62 25.94 -10.66
N HIS A 128 5.72 26.40 -9.40
CA HIS A 128 5.51 27.81 -9.07
C HIS A 128 6.52 28.73 -9.80
N ASN A 129 7.80 28.36 -9.79
CA ASN A 129 8.83 29.10 -10.51
C ASN A 129 8.59 29.12 -12.02
N GLN A 130 8.18 28.00 -12.61
CA GLN A 130 7.82 27.93 -14.02
C GLN A 130 6.65 28.85 -14.37
N THR A 131 5.62 28.90 -13.51
CA THR A 131 4.47 29.79 -13.70
C THR A 131 4.91 31.26 -13.73
N ILE A 132 5.81 31.66 -12.82
CA ILE A 132 6.38 33.01 -12.81
C ILE A 132 7.18 33.27 -14.10
N ASN A 133 8.02 32.33 -14.52
CA ASN A 133 8.83 32.48 -15.74
C ASN A 133 7.96 32.62 -16.99
N ILE A 134 6.87 31.85 -17.10
CA ILE A 134 5.93 31.95 -18.22
C ILE A 134 5.31 33.35 -18.26
N ALA A 135 4.81 33.86 -17.13
CA ALA A 135 4.24 35.21 -17.07
C ALA A 135 5.27 36.29 -17.45
N GLN A 136 6.53 36.14 -17.03
CA GLN A 136 7.60 37.06 -17.45
C GLN A 136 7.91 36.99 -18.94
N HIS A 137 7.89 35.79 -19.53
CA HIS A 137 8.09 35.60 -20.97
C HIS A 137 6.96 36.22 -21.78
N GLU A 138 5.72 36.07 -21.33
CA GLU A 138 4.56 36.70 -21.96
C GLU A 138 4.72 38.23 -22.02
N ILE A 139 5.11 38.86 -20.90
CA ILE A 139 5.41 40.30 -20.87
C ILE A 139 6.52 40.69 -21.87
N LYS A 140 7.58 39.88 -21.97
CA LYS A 140 8.68 40.14 -22.93
C LYS A 140 8.21 40.04 -24.37
N VAL A 141 7.42 39.01 -24.70
CA VAL A 141 6.85 38.83 -26.04
C VAL A 141 5.99 40.05 -26.41
N THR A 142 5.07 40.46 -25.54
CA THR A 142 4.24 41.65 -25.79
C THR A 142 5.08 42.91 -25.98
N ARG A 143 6.20 43.06 -25.25
CA ARG A 143 7.12 44.20 -25.46
C ARG A 143 7.80 44.14 -26.82
N TYR A 144 8.26 42.97 -27.26
CA TYR A 144 8.87 42.80 -28.57
C TYR A 144 7.86 43.05 -29.69
N GLU A 145 6.66 42.50 -29.60
CA GLU A 145 5.57 42.77 -30.55
C GLU A 145 5.28 44.27 -30.66
N ASN A 146 5.18 44.96 -29.52
CA ASN A 146 5.01 46.41 -29.52
C ASN A 146 6.18 47.15 -30.19
N ALA A 147 7.42 46.71 -29.96
CA ALA A 147 8.59 47.32 -30.61
C ALA A 147 8.58 47.07 -32.13
N PHE A 148 8.20 45.87 -32.57
CA PHE A 148 8.02 45.59 -34.00
C PHE A 148 6.97 46.49 -34.63
N MET A 149 5.79 46.58 -34.01
CA MET A 149 4.67 47.37 -34.55
C MET A 149 4.92 48.87 -34.53
N LYS A 150 5.64 49.39 -33.53
CA LYS A 150 5.81 50.84 -33.35
C LYS A 150 7.12 51.40 -33.90
N ILE A 151 8.12 50.57 -34.08
CA ILE A 151 9.46 51.01 -34.48
C ILE A 151 9.87 50.31 -35.76
N VAL A 152 9.93 48.98 -35.75
CA VAL A 152 10.53 48.22 -36.87
C VAL A 152 9.69 48.37 -38.14
N PHE A 153 8.37 48.14 -38.09
CA PHE A 153 7.53 48.26 -39.28
C PHE A 153 7.46 49.69 -39.83
N PRO A 154 7.23 50.73 -39.00
CA PRO A 154 7.27 52.11 -39.51
C PRO A 154 8.62 52.49 -40.14
N LEU A 155 9.75 52.06 -39.55
CA LEU A 155 11.06 52.30 -40.15
C LEU A 155 11.25 51.57 -41.48
N LEU A 156 10.76 50.33 -41.59
CA LEU A 156 10.80 49.59 -42.85
C LEU A 156 9.93 50.25 -43.91
N ASP A 157 8.76 50.77 -43.55
CA ASP A 157 7.89 51.53 -44.44
C ASP A 157 8.58 52.83 -44.90
N GLU A 158 9.23 53.56 -44.00
CA GLU A 158 10.00 54.76 -44.33
C GLU A 158 11.18 54.47 -45.25
N ILE A 159 11.93 53.38 -45.01
CA ILE A 159 13.03 52.94 -45.87
C ILE A 159 12.49 52.57 -47.25
N SER A 160 11.38 51.83 -47.32
CA SER A 160 10.74 51.47 -48.58
C SER A 160 10.32 52.72 -49.35
N LEU A 161 9.68 53.68 -48.68
CA LEU A 161 9.29 54.95 -49.27
C LEU A 161 10.50 55.75 -49.78
N PHE A 162 11.58 55.79 -49.00
CA PHE A 162 12.82 56.45 -49.39
C PHE A 162 13.46 55.81 -50.63
N LEU A 163 13.51 54.48 -50.69
CA LEU A 163 14.04 53.74 -51.84
C LEU A 163 13.18 53.96 -53.08
N SER A 164 11.85 53.88 -52.96
CA SER A 164 10.93 54.15 -54.07
C SER A 164 11.07 55.58 -54.59
N ASN A 165 11.19 56.58 -53.71
CA ASN A 165 11.39 57.97 -54.10
C ASN A 165 12.77 58.22 -54.74
N SER A 166 13.80 57.49 -54.30
CA SER A 166 15.14 57.56 -54.88
C SER A 166 15.22 56.88 -56.25
N ASN A 167 14.28 56.00 -56.56
CA ASN A 167 14.16 55.27 -57.81
C ASN A 167 13.29 56.01 -58.86
N LEU A 168 13.07 57.31 -58.68
CA LEU A 168 12.37 58.16 -59.65
C LEU A 168 13.35 59.04 -60.42
N ASP A 169 13.14 59.15 -61.73
CA ASP A 169 13.87 60.07 -62.60
C ASP A 169 13.36 61.52 -62.45
N LYS A 170 14.01 62.46 -63.15
CA LYS A 170 13.67 63.90 -63.10
C LYS A 170 12.27 64.24 -63.61
N TYR A 171 11.59 63.28 -64.25
CA TYR A 171 10.25 63.40 -64.81
C TYR A 171 9.22 62.52 -64.06
N GLY A 172 9.62 61.85 -62.97
CA GLY A 172 8.77 60.99 -62.16
C GLY A 172 8.58 59.57 -62.71
N GLY A 173 9.38 59.15 -63.69
CA GLY A 173 9.43 57.78 -64.20
C GLY A 173 10.29 56.88 -63.32
N THR A 174 9.93 55.61 -63.20
CA THR A 174 10.68 54.62 -62.41
C THR A 174 12.00 54.25 -63.12
N LEU A 175 13.15 54.42 -62.45
CA LEU A 175 14.49 54.14 -63.00
C LEU A 175 14.79 52.63 -63.09
N ASP A 176 14.40 51.87 -62.07
CA ASP A 176 14.45 50.41 -62.01
C ASP A 176 13.02 49.84 -61.89
N ALA A 177 12.61 49.01 -62.85
CA ALA A 177 11.26 48.44 -62.92
C ALA A 177 10.99 47.38 -61.84
N ASP A 178 12.03 46.80 -61.24
CA ASP A 178 11.92 45.77 -60.20
C ASP A 178 11.66 46.37 -58.80
N PHE A 179 11.79 47.69 -58.64
CA PHE A 179 11.57 48.46 -57.40
C PHE A 179 10.20 49.15 -57.34
N LYS A 180 9.22 48.63 -58.08
CA LYS A 180 7.89 49.21 -58.23
C LYS A 180 6.94 48.85 -57.09
#